data_AF-A0A1J5Q1E5-F1
#
_entry.id   AF-A0A1J5Q1E5-F1
#
_cell.length_a   1.000
_cell.length_b   1.000
_cell.length_c   1.000
_cell.angle_alpha   90.00
_cell.angle_beta   90.00
_cell.angle_gamma   90.00
#
_symmetry.space_group_name_H-M   'P 1'
#
loop_
_entity.id
_entity.type
_entity.pdbx_description
1 polymer ?
#
loop_
_entity_poly.entity_id
_entity_poly.type
_entity_poly.pdbx_seq_one_letter_code
_entity_poly.pdbx_strand_id
1 'polypeptide(L)'
;MLTETTIERIIRPHILTCTPQTTLSDAAQRMMDTRCSSILVAIDEVIVGIWTERDALALDLSTAQVFHAPIARYMTSPVKTIHVKTSLGEAAMRFREEKVRHFLAVDDNGKHKGIVTQTDIVTNQGIEYYVSLREVGTVLNRMSPIVSDLTPLDEVMKSMRAGRFDAVITQYQDGGHGILTERDVLRLISGDRPLTLVGELASRPLICVRNDTSLYQARNLFLEKHIRHLGVTGSDGKLLGLVTFAELLASIELDYVRELRETLKKRERSLVISKQHQRLATKVFESTFEGIMITNADNVIELVNPAFTQITGFMAHEVIGKTPAILSSGRHDESFYAKMHDDIAATGHWQGEIWNRRRTGETFPEWLTINVVSSDDGSVINYVGVFSDISQRKAAEDQVLFLAHHDGLTGLPNRALFVDRLRHAIAQARRERVKVAVMFLDLDNFKQINDTLGHHIGDQLLQTIAQRLTSCMREGDTVARLGGDEFTVVLESIANNAEIGCVSQKIIETLSRPLRLDGNDIVITVSMGVSVYPDDSENSDELIKYADTAMYRAKEAGGNNFRFFIAVGQEQDLPEGNAVRGSPC
;
A
#
# COMPACT_ATOMS: atom_id res chain seq x y z
N MET A 1 -11.42 -16.78 17.88
CA MET A 1 -10.40 -17.44 18.72
C MET A 1 -11.15 -18.21 19.78
N LEU A 2 -11.34 -19.51 19.57
CA LEU A 2 -11.87 -20.39 20.61
C LEU A 2 -10.72 -20.68 21.57
N THR A 3 -10.94 -20.51 22.88
CA THR A 3 -9.94 -20.80 23.90
C THR A 3 -9.58 -22.28 23.83
N GLU A 4 -8.35 -22.58 23.41
CA GLU A 4 -7.80 -23.92 23.37
C GLU A 4 -7.88 -24.53 24.79
N THR A 5 -8.47 -25.73 24.91
CA THR A 5 -8.56 -26.39 26.22
C THR A 5 -7.18 -26.94 26.59
N THR A 6 -6.76 -26.73 27.83
CA THR A 6 -5.48 -27.18 28.37
C THR A 6 -5.66 -28.39 29.28
N ILE A 7 -4.57 -29.12 29.56
CA ILE A 7 -4.57 -30.25 30.50
C ILE A 7 -5.11 -29.84 31.87
N GLU A 8 -4.82 -28.63 32.33
CA GLU A 8 -5.29 -28.08 33.61
C GLU A 8 -6.82 -28.20 33.78
N ARG A 9 -7.59 -28.11 32.69
CA ARG A 9 -9.05 -28.16 32.74
C ARG A 9 -9.62 -29.58 32.81
N ILE A 10 -8.82 -30.60 32.48
CA ILE A 10 -9.28 -31.99 32.31
C ILE A 10 -8.57 -32.98 33.23
N ILE A 11 -7.50 -32.53 33.91
CA ILE A 11 -6.70 -33.34 34.80
C ILE A 11 -7.53 -33.90 35.95
N ARG A 12 -7.30 -35.15 36.32
CA ARG A 12 -7.91 -35.75 37.51
C ARG A 12 -7.03 -35.45 38.73
N PRO A 13 -7.50 -34.70 39.73
CA PRO A 13 -6.68 -34.34 40.89
C PRO A 13 -6.45 -35.51 41.84
N HIS A 14 -7.32 -36.54 41.80
CA HIS A 14 -7.16 -37.72 42.63
C HIS A 14 -6.13 -38.68 42.01
N ILE A 15 -5.04 -38.87 42.73
CA ILE A 15 -3.93 -39.75 42.35
C ILE A 15 -4.00 -40.99 43.24
N LEU A 16 -4.23 -42.17 42.65
CA LEU A 16 -4.06 -43.42 43.38
C LEU A 16 -2.57 -43.66 43.61
N THR A 17 -2.16 -43.75 44.88
CA THR A 17 -0.77 -43.98 45.27
C THR A 17 -0.60 -45.24 46.11
N CYS A 18 0.61 -45.80 46.08
CA CYS A 18 1.02 -46.90 46.95
C CYS A 18 2.51 -46.81 47.31
N THR A 19 2.92 -47.62 48.29
CA THR A 19 4.33 -47.71 48.70
C THR A 19 5.09 -48.70 47.81
N PRO A 20 6.42 -48.60 47.69
CA PRO A 20 7.25 -49.56 46.95
C PRO A 20 7.07 -51.03 47.35
N GLN A 21 6.64 -51.29 48.59
CA GLN A 21 6.46 -52.63 49.15
C GLN A 21 5.06 -53.20 48.95
N THR A 22 4.12 -52.43 48.41
CA THR A 22 2.77 -52.91 48.11
C THR A 22 2.86 -54.07 47.12
N THR A 23 2.12 -55.15 47.37
CA THR A 23 2.15 -56.33 46.49
C THR A 23 1.43 -56.05 45.17
N LEU A 24 1.76 -56.79 44.11
CA LEU A 24 1.08 -56.65 42.81
C LEU A 24 -0.41 -56.98 42.89
N SER A 25 -0.81 -57.98 43.69
CA SER A 25 -2.22 -58.31 43.92
C SER A 25 -2.97 -57.19 44.64
N ASP A 26 -2.39 -56.62 45.71
CA ASP A 26 -2.98 -55.48 46.42
C ASP A 26 -3.09 -54.24 45.52
N ALA A 27 -2.05 -53.97 44.72
CA ALA A 27 -2.05 -52.88 43.77
C ALA A 27 -3.13 -53.07 42.69
N ALA A 28 -3.27 -54.29 42.16
CA ALA A 28 -4.30 -54.65 41.17
C ALA A 28 -5.71 -54.49 41.76
N GLN A 29 -5.92 -54.95 43.00
CA GLN A 29 -7.18 -54.81 43.71
C GLN A 29 -7.54 -53.32 43.89
N ARG A 30 -6.61 -52.50 44.37
CA ARG A 30 -6.82 -51.05 44.53
C ARG A 30 -7.17 -50.38 43.20
N MET A 31 -6.46 -50.70 42.13
CA MET A 31 -6.74 -50.17 40.79
C MET A 31 -8.14 -50.56 40.28
N MET A 32 -8.58 -51.78 40.58
CA MET A 32 -9.92 -52.28 40.23
C MET A 32 -11.01 -51.56 41.02
N ASP A 33 -10.83 -51.39 42.33
CA ASP A 33 -11.78 -50.74 43.24
C ASP A 33 -11.99 -49.26 42.89
N THR A 34 -10.91 -48.55 42.56
CA THR A 34 -10.97 -47.13 42.14
C THR A 34 -11.20 -46.94 40.64
N ARG A 35 -11.34 -48.03 39.88
CA ARG A 35 -11.56 -48.05 38.42
C ARG A 35 -10.53 -47.23 37.63
N CYS A 36 -9.26 -47.26 38.02
CA CYS A 36 -8.18 -46.57 37.33
C CYS A 36 -7.25 -47.55 36.59
N SER A 37 -6.62 -47.08 35.51
CA SER A 37 -5.72 -47.90 34.67
C SER A 37 -4.25 -47.84 35.11
N SER A 38 -3.94 -47.12 36.18
CA SER A 38 -2.60 -47.00 36.74
C SER A 38 -2.62 -46.66 38.23
N ILE A 39 -1.55 -47.02 38.93
CA ILE A 39 -1.23 -46.61 40.29
C ILE A 39 0.16 -45.99 40.33
N LEU A 40 0.32 -44.88 41.04
CA LEU A 40 1.64 -44.27 41.26
C LEU A 40 2.31 -44.89 42.49
N VAL A 41 3.62 -45.04 42.42
CA VAL A 41 4.46 -45.49 43.53
C VAL A 41 5.16 -44.27 44.10
N ALA A 42 5.00 -44.05 45.41
CA ALA A 42 5.53 -42.87 46.09
C ALA A 42 6.40 -43.25 47.31
N ILE A 43 7.45 -42.47 47.54
CA ILE A 43 8.29 -42.49 48.74
C ILE A 43 8.23 -41.09 49.32
N ASP A 44 7.78 -40.94 50.57
CA ASP A 44 7.69 -39.64 51.25
C ASP A 44 7.00 -38.55 50.39
N GLU A 45 5.85 -38.87 49.80
CA GLU A 45 5.05 -38.01 48.88
C GLU A 45 5.72 -37.68 47.52
N VAL A 46 6.92 -38.21 47.25
CA VAL A 46 7.60 -38.09 45.97
C VAL A 46 7.23 -39.28 45.08
N ILE A 47 6.67 -39.00 43.89
CA ILE A 47 6.37 -40.03 42.90
C ILE A 47 7.67 -40.57 42.30
N VAL A 48 7.95 -41.86 42.51
CA VAL A 48 9.16 -42.54 42.03
C VAL A 48 8.89 -43.52 40.88
N GLY A 49 7.63 -43.91 40.68
CA GLY A 49 7.25 -44.81 39.59
C GLY A 49 5.75 -44.87 39.34
N ILE A 50 5.38 -45.58 38.28
CA ILE A 50 3.99 -45.84 37.88
C ILE A 50 3.88 -47.31 37.49
N TRP A 51 2.81 -47.97 37.93
CA TRP A 51 2.45 -49.30 37.46
C TRP A 51 1.08 -49.24 36.77
N THR A 52 0.99 -49.82 35.58
CA THR A 52 -0.17 -49.70 34.68
C THR A 52 -0.77 -51.06 34.33
N GLU A 53 -1.99 -51.07 33.80
CA GLU A 53 -2.63 -52.25 33.19
C GLU A 53 -1.69 -52.98 32.20
N ARG A 54 -0.84 -52.23 31.49
CA ARG A 54 0.13 -52.78 30.54
C ARG A 54 1.32 -53.47 31.21
N ASP A 55 1.79 -52.95 32.33
CA ASP A 55 2.91 -53.55 33.07
C ASP A 55 2.51 -54.92 33.66
N ALA A 56 1.22 -55.11 33.97
CA ALA A 56 0.67 -56.41 34.35
C ALA A 56 0.86 -57.47 33.26
N LEU A 57 0.87 -57.08 31.99
CA LEU A 57 1.17 -58.02 30.90
C LEU A 57 2.59 -58.56 31.00
N ALA A 58 3.55 -57.83 31.57
CA ALA A 58 4.95 -58.25 31.66
C ALA A 58 5.22 -59.38 32.67
N LEU A 59 4.26 -59.66 33.54
CA LEU A 59 4.41 -60.66 34.58
C LEU A 59 4.51 -62.08 33.99
N ASP A 60 5.26 -62.92 34.70
CA ASP A 60 5.30 -64.35 34.45
C ASP A 60 4.27 -65.04 35.36
N LEU A 61 3.10 -65.32 34.79
CA LEU A 61 1.98 -65.91 35.52
C LEU A 61 2.15 -67.40 35.81
N SER A 62 3.23 -68.03 35.33
CA SER A 62 3.50 -69.46 35.61
C SER A 62 3.75 -69.73 37.10
N THR A 63 4.09 -68.69 37.88
CA THR A 63 4.40 -68.80 39.30
C THR A 63 3.50 -67.88 40.12
N ALA A 64 2.57 -68.43 40.91
CA ALA A 64 1.64 -67.66 41.75
C ALA A 64 2.34 -66.71 42.74
N GLN A 65 3.59 -66.97 43.11
CA GLN A 65 4.40 -66.08 43.97
C GLN A 65 4.62 -64.69 43.37
N VAL A 66 4.49 -64.52 42.04
CA VAL A 66 4.67 -63.22 41.38
C VAL A 66 3.62 -62.22 41.86
N PHE A 67 2.41 -62.65 42.23
CA PHE A 67 1.33 -61.76 42.68
C PHE A 67 1.63 -61.08 44.02
N HIS A 68 2.47 -61.71 44.85
CA HIS A 68 2.89 -61.17 46.14
C HIS A 68 4.23 -60.44 46.08
N ALA A 69 4.85 -60.30 44.90
CA ALA A 69 6.09 -59.56 44.76
C ALA A 69 5.86 -58.04 44.95
N PRO A 70 6.85 -57.30 45.50
CA PRO A 70 6.77 -55.85 45.63
C PRO A 70 6.62 -55.13 44.29
N ILE A 71 5.68 -54.19 44.20
CA ILE A 71 5.36 -53.41 43.00
C ILE A 71 6.57 -52.65 42.45
N ALA A 72 7.50 -52.22 43.31
CA ALA A 72 8.70 -51.49 42.91
C ALA A 72 9.61 -52.26 41.93
N ARG A 73 9.51 -53.59 41.87
CA ARG A 73 10.27 -54.41 40.91
C ARG A 73 9.69 -54.36 39.49
N TYR A 74 8.42 -53.97 39.36
CA TYR A 74 7.65 -54.05 38.11
C TYR A 74 7.05 -52.72 37.68
N MET A 75 7.26 -51.65 38.45
CA MET A 75 6.86 -50.30 38.08
C MET A 75 7.77 -49.73 36.98
N THR A 76 7.20 -48.89 36.12
CA THR A 76 7.96 -48.04 35.22
C THR A 76 8.49 -46.82 35.98
N SER A 77 9.79 -46.53 35.83
CA SER A 77 10.47 -45.39 36.44
C SER A 77 11.55 -44.84 35.49
N PRO A 78 11.73 -43.51 35.37
CA PRO A 78 10.92 -42.44 35.98
C PRO A 78 9.56 -42.26 35.30
N VAL A 79 8.59 -41.68 36.02
CA VAL A 79 7.26 -41.36 35.47
C VAL A 79 7.36 -40.19 34.49
N LYS A 80 6.81 -40.37 33.29
CA LYS A 80 6.77 -39.30 32.28
C LYS A 80 5.84 -38.18 32.71
N THR A 81 6.24 -36.93 32.50
CA THR A 81 5.49 -35.75 32.93
C THR A 81 4.99 -34.90 31.77
N ILE A 82 3.91 -34.14 31.99
CA ILE A 82 3.39 -33.15 31.03
C ILE A 82 2.98 -31.87 31.74
N HIS A 83 3.13 -30.71 31.10
CA HIS A 83 2.83 -29.44 31.75
C HIS A 83 1.32 -29.18 31.75
N VAL A 84 0.77 -28.63 32.84
CA VAL A 84 -0.68 -28.37 32.94
C VAL A 84 -1.21 -27.38 31.90
N LYS A 85 -0.37 -26.47 31.40
CA LYS A 85 -0.74 -25.51 30.33
C LYS A 85 -0.65 -26.08 28.92
N THR A 86 -0.17 -27.32 28.75
CA THR A 86 -0.11 -27.97 27.43
C THR A 86 -1.52 -28.11 26.86
N SER A 87 -1.69 -27.82 25.56
CA SER A 87 -2.99 -27.95 24.90
C SER A 87 -3.35 -29.41 24.64
N LEU A 88 -4.63 -29.71 24.44
CA LEU A 88 -5.06 -31.10 24.15
C LEU A 88 -4.43 -31.66 22.87
N GLY A 89 -4.25 -30.83 21.83
CA GLY A 89 -3.62 -31.23 20.57
C GLY A 89 -2.14 -31.61 20.75
N GLU A 90 -1.40 -30.78 21.49
CA GLU A 90 0.00 -31.08 21.83
C GLU A 90 0.12 -32.30 22.76
N ALA A 91 -0.79 -32.46 23.72
CA ALA A 91 -0.82 -33.64 24.59
C ALA A 91 -1.05 -34.93 23.79
N ALA A 92 -1.94 -34.91 22.79
CA ALA A 92 -2.18 -36.03 21.88
C ALA A 92 -0.91 -36.45 21.13
N MET A 93 -0.13 -35.48 20.62
CA MET A 93 1.16 -35.74 19.98
C MET A 93 2.15 -36.41 20.94
N ARG A 94 2.30 -35.86 22.15
CA ARG A 94 3.26 -36.39 23.14
C ARG A 94 2.93 -37.82 23.58
N PHE A 95 1.65 -38.17 23.75
CA PHE A 95 1.27 -39.54 24.08
C PHE A 95 1.73 -40.55 23.03
N ARG A 96 1.70 -40.18 21.75
CA ARG A 96 2.15 -41.04 20.64
C ARG A 96 3.67 -41.09 20.54
N GLU A 97 4.34 -39.96 20.58
CA GLU A 97 5.80 -39.85 20.46
C GLU A 97 6.50 -40.62 21.59
N GLU A 98 6.05 -40.40 22.83
CA GLU A 98 6.62 -41.03 24.01
C GLU A 98 6.07 -42.44 24.28
N LYS A 99 5.07 -42.88 23.49
CA LYS A 99 4.47 -44.22 23.54
C LYS A 99 3.95 -44.61 24.93
N VAL A 100 3.43 -43.63 25.67
CA VAL A 100 2.83 -43.80 26.99
C VAL A 100 1.32 -43.63 26.92
N ARG A 101 0.61 -44.15 27.92
CA ARG A 101 -0.85 -43.96 28.08
C ARG A 101 -1.22 -42.99 29.18
N HIS A 102 -0.24 -42.62 30.01
CA HIS A 102 -0.39 -41.82 31.20
C HIS A 102 0.77 -40.83 31.28
N PHE A 103 0.45 -39.58 31.59
CA PHE A 103 1.43 -38.60 32.05
C PHE A 103 1.08 -38.12 33.46
N LEU A 104 2.09 -37.89 34.27
CA LEU A 104 1.98 -37.12 35.49
C LEU A 104 1.96 -35.64 35.13
N ALA A 105 0.85 -34.95 35.36
CA ALA A 105 0.78 -33.53 35.03
C ALA A 105 1.40 -32.66 36.13
N VAL A 106 2.22 -31.70 35.73
CA VAL A 106 3.04 -30.84 36.61
C VAL A 106 2.84 -29.36 36.31
N ASP A 107 2.96 -28.52 37.33
CA ASP A 107 2.93 -27.05 37.19
C ASP A 107 4.32 -26.43 36.94
N ASP A 108 4.38 -25.10 36.85
CA ASP A 108 5.62 -24.34 36.59
C ASP A 108 6.70 -24.60 37.68
N ASN A 109 6.31 -25.08 38.87
CA ASN A 109 7.20 -25.39 39.99
C ASN A 109 7.59 -26.88 40.05
N GLY A 110 7.16 -27.69 39.07
CA GLY A 110 7.38 -29.14 39.06
C GLY A 110 6.50 -29.92 40.05
N LYS A 111 5.52 -29.27 40.70
CA LYS A 111 4.60 -29.94 41.61
C LYS A 111 3.59 -30.75 40.81
N HIS A 112 3.42 -32.02 41.14
CA HIS A 112 2.40 -32.86 40.52
C HIS A 112 0.99 -32.38 40.88
N LYS A 113 0.10 -32.32 39.89
CA LYS A 113 -1.29 -31.87 40.02
C LYS A 113 -2.31 -33.00 39.81
N GLY A 114 -1.89 -34.10 39.22
CA GLY A 114 -2.78 -35.19 38.85
C GLY A 114 -2.22 -36.04 37.71
N ILE A 115 -3.04 -36.95 37.22
CA ILE A 115 -2.71 -37.81 36.09
C ILE A 115 -3.62 -37.46 34.91
N VAL A 116 -3.05 -37.51 33.71
CA VAL A 116 -3.80 -37.39 32.45
C VAL A 116 -3.56 -38.63 31.60
N THR A 117 -4.62 -39.13 31.00
CA THR A 117 -4.61 -40.34 30.17
C THR A 117 -5.01 -40.02 28.73
N GLN A 118 -4.71 -40.94 27.80
CA GLN A 118 -5.22 -40.83 26.43
C GLN A 118 -6.76 -40.75 26.38
N THR A 119 -7.44 -41.46 27.29
CA THR A 119 -8.90 -41.37 27.43
C THR A 119 -9.32 -39.96 27.82
N ASP A 120 -8.63 -39.29 28.74
CA ASP A 120 -8.99 -37.92 29.14
C ASP A 120 -8.86 -36.93 27.96
N ILE A 121 -7.86 -37.11 27.07
CA ILE A 121 -7.74 -36.30 25.86
C ILE A 121 -8.94 -36.51 24.92
N VAL A 122 -9.20 -37.77 24.54
CA VAL A 122 -10.27 -38.08 23.58
C VAL A 122 -11.66 -37.69 24.11
N THR A 123 -11.89 -37.86 25.41
CA THR A 123 -13.18 -37.56 26.03
C THR A 123 -13.45 -36.07 26.21
N ASN A 124 -12.41 -35.24 26.34
CA ASN A 124 -12.54 -33.79 26.51
C ASN A 124 -12.20 -32.98 25.26
N GLN A 125 -11.85 -33.65 24.16
CA GLN A 125 -11.69 -33.02 22.85
C GLN A 125 -13.01 -32.40 22.36
N GLY A 126 -12.94 -31.18 21.84
CA GLY A 126 -14.07 -30.50 21.19
C GLY A 126 -14.62 -31.31 20.00
N ILE A 127 -15.93 -31.19 19.76
CA ILE A 127 -16.64 -31.91 18.69
C ILE A 127 -16.09 -31.55 17.31
N GLU A 128 -15.53 -30.34 17.15
CA GLU A 128 -14.94 -29.79 15.92
C GLU A 128 -13.87 -30.70 15.28
N TYR A 129 -13.11 -31.44 16.09
CA TYR A 129 -12.11 -32.42 15.64
C TYR A 129 -12.72 -33.71 15.08
N TYR A 130 -14.04 -33.87 15.21
CA TYR A 130 -14.82 -34.98 14.66
C TYR A 130 -15.81 -34.53 13.58
N VAL A 131 -15.83 -33.23 13.24
CA VAL A 131 -16.72 -32.67 12.20
C VAL A 131 -16.26 -33.06 10.80
N SER A 132 -14.99 -33.42 10.62
CA SER A 132 -14.58 -34.14 9.42
C SER A 132 -15.23 -35.53 9.45
N LEU A 133 -16.06 -35.83 8.45
CA LEU A 133 -16.71 -37.12 8.15
C LEU A 133 -15.68 -38.26 7.96
N ARG A 134 -14.84 -38.52 8.96
CA ARG A 134 -13.94 -39.67 8.97
C ARG A 134 -14.67 -40.86 9.53
N GLU A 135 -14.62 -41.94 8.78
CA GLU A 135 -15.22 -43.21 9.13
C GLU A 135 -14.19 -44.08 9.87
N VAL A 136 -14.66 -44.96 10.74
CA VAL A 136 -13.85 -45.89 11.52
C VAL A 136 -12.96 -46.75 10.61
N GLY A 137 -13.43 -47.10 9.41
CA GLY A 137 -12.66 -47.84 8.42
C GLY A 137 -11.38 -47.14 7.97
N THR A 138 -11.33 -45.80 7.99
CA THR A 138 -10.17 -45.01 7.54
C THR A 138 -9.03 -44.98 8.56
N VAL A 139 -9.29 -45.36 9.81
CA VAL A 139 -8.29 -45.37 10.89
C VAL A 139 -7.87 -46.80 11.29
N LEU A 140 -8.46 -47.82 10.65
CA LEU A 140 -8.06 -49.22 10.83
C LEU A 140 -6.66 -49.46 10.24
N ASN A 141 -5.64 -49.21 11.05
CA ASN A 141 -4.25 -49.35 10.61
C ASN A 141 -3.61 -50.67 11.06
N ARG A 142 -4.28 -51.45 11.91
CA ARG A 142 -3.70 -52.66 12.50
C ARG A 142 -4.73 -53.75 12.75
N MET A 143 -4.43 -54.96 12.28
CA MET A 143 -5.23 -56.14 12.62
C MET A 143 -4.86 -56.60 14.04
N SER A 144 -5.85 -56.59 14.92
CA SER A 144 -5.72 -57.23 16.23
C SER A 144 -5.73 -58.75 16.05
N PRO A 145 -4.91 -59.50 16.80
CA PRO A 145 -4.86 -60.93 16.65
C PRO A 145 -6.20 -61.55 17.08
N ILE A 146 -6.65 -62.53 16.30
CA ILE A 146 -7.80 -63.37 16.62
C ILE A 146 -7.24 -64.69 17.15
N VAL A 147 -7.62 -65.07 18.37
CA VAL A 147 -7.18 -66.29 19.05
C VAL A 147 -8.38 -67.17 19.39
N SER A 148 -8.18 -68.49 19.48
CA SER A 148 -9.24 -69.39 19.94
C SER A 148 -9.51 -69.18 21.43
N ASP A 149 -10.76 -69.35 21.86
CA ASP A 149 -11.17 -69.42 23.26
C ASP A 149 -10.40 -70.44 24.10
N LEU A 150 -9.85 -71.49 23.47
CA LEU A 150 -9.04 -72.52 24.10
C LEU A 150 -7.54 -72.18 24.21
N THR A 151 -7.11 -71.01 23.75
CA THR A 151 -5.69 -70.62 23.85
C THR A 151 -5.31 -70.29 25.32
N PRO A 152 -4.18 -70.82 25.84
CA PRO A 152 -3.68 -70.46 27.17
C PRO A 152 -3.43 -68.96 27.32
N LEU A 153 -3.77 -68.39 28.49
CA LEU A 153 -3.64 -66.95 28.74
C LEU A 153 -2.19 -66.44 28.60
N ASP A 154 -1.20 -67.22 28.99
CA ASP A 154 0.21 -66.81 28.94
C ASP A 154 0.69 -66.62 27.49
N GLU A 155 0.24 -67.47 26.57
CA GLU A 155 0.51 -67.35 25.13
C GLU A 155 -0.16 -66.10 24.56
N VAL A 156 -1.41 -65.83 24.95
CA VAL A 156 -2.12 -64.61 24.57
C VAL A 156 -1.40 -63.37 25.11
N MET A 157 -0.96 -63.37 26.36
CA MET A 157 -0.20 -62.26 26.94
C MET A 157 1.15 -62.04 26.24
N LYS A 158 1.85 -63.11 25.83
CA LYS A 158 3.07 -63.01 25.01
C LYS A 158 2.76 -62.36 23.66
N SER A 159 1.66 -62.76 23.01
CA SER A 159 1.18 -62.17 21.76
C SER A 159 0.83 -60.68 21.91
N MET A 160 0.07 -60.32 22.96
CA MET A 160 -0.25 -58.93 23.30
C MET A 160 1.01 -58.09 23.54
N ARG A 161 2.01 -58.62 24.25
CA ARG A 161 3.29 -57.96 24.51
C ARG A 161 4.09 -57.75 23.23
N ALA A 162 4.36 -58.82 22.48
CA ALA A 162 5.15 -58.78 21.26
C ALA A 162 4.50 -57.88 20.21
N GLY A 163 3.17 -58.00 20.08
CA GLY A 163 2.36 -57.18 19.21
C GLY A 163 2.05 -55.79 19.77
N ARG A 164 2.36 -55.46 21.02
CA ARG A 164 1.94 -54.18 21.65
C ARG A 164 0.44 -53.90 21.48
N PHE A 165 -0.39 -54.91 21.65
CA PHE A 165 -1.85 -54.79 21.61
C PHE A 165 -2.37 -54.67 23.04
N ASP A 166 -3.34 -53.77 23.27
CA ASP A 166 -4.10 -53.68 24.53
C ASP A 166 -5.24 -54.68 24.64
N ALA A 167 -5.66 -55.24 23.50
CA ALA A 167 -6.69 -56.25 23.45
C ALA A 167 -6.44 -57.27 22.33
N VAL A 168 -7.00 -58.46 22.50
CA VAL A 168 -7.11 -59.49 21.45
C VAL A 168 -8.55 -59.90 21.26
N ILE A 169 -8.88 -60.31 20.05
CA ILE A 169 -10.21 -60.85 19.75
C ILE A 169 -10.17 -62.35 20.05
N THR A 170 -11.16 -62.83 20.80
CA THR A 170 -11.32 -64.25 21.10
C THR A 170 -12.44 -64.82 20.24
N GLN A 171 -12.15 -65.88 19.48
CA GLN A 171 -13.12 -66.60 18.66
C GLN A 171 -13.57 -67.86 19.39
N TYR A 172 -14.87 -67.99 19.59
CA TYR A 172 -15.49 -69.14 20.24
C TYR A 172 -15.96 -70.16 19.20
N GLN A 173 -16.12 -71.41 19.64
CA GLN A 173 -16.56 -72.52 18.77
C GLN A 173 -17.96 -72.32 18.15
N ASP A 174 -18.81 -71.50 18.78
CA ASP A 174 -20.14 -71.12 18.27
C ASP A 174 -20.09 -70.04 17.16
N GLY A 175 -18.90 -69.59 16.77
CA GLY A 175 -18.69 -68.52 15.79
C GLY A 175 -18.82 -67.11 16.38
N GLY A 176 -19.11 -67.00 17.68
CA GLY A 176 -19.14 -65.73 18.40
C GLY A 176 -17.74 -65.16 18.63
N HIS A 177 -17.66 -63.84 18.75
CA HIS A 177 -16.44 -63.12 19.08
C HIS A 177 -16.56 -62.48 20.47
N GLY A 178 -15.49 -62.57 21.25
CA GLY A 178 -15.28 -61.84 22.49
C GLY A 178 -13.98 -61.04 22.43
N ILE A 179 -13.62 -60.44 23.56
CA ILE A 179 -12.42 -59.62 23.69
C ILE A 179 -11.75 -59.85 25.04
N LEU A 180 -10.44 -60.07 25.01
CA LEU A 180 -9.60 -60.04 26.20
C LEU A 180 -8.80 -58.74 26.19
N THR A 181 -8.84 -58.00 27.29
CA THR A 181 -8.11 -56.73 27.47
C THR A 181 -7.06 -56.85 28.59
N GLU A 182 -6.14 -55.88 28.66
CA GLU A 182 -5.20 -55.75 29.80
C GLU A 182 -5.91 -55.76 31.17
N ARG A 183 -7.14 -55.22 31.24
CA ARG A 183 -7.91 -55.16 32.48
C ARG A 183 -8.41 -56.53 32.96
N ASP A 184 -8.65 -57.45 32.03
CA ASP A 184 -9.06 -58.82 32.37
C ASP A 184 -7.89 -59.59 33.01
N VAL A 185 -6.66 -59.34 32.56
CA VAL A 185 -5.43 -59.84 33.20
C VAL A 185 -5.27 -59.27 34.61
N LEU A 186 -5.52 -57.98 34.79
CA LEU A 186 -5.48 -57.34 36.11
C LEU A 186 -6.49 -57.96 37.08
N ARG A 187 -7.69 -58.31 36.60
CA ARG A 187 -8.71 -59.00 37.40
C ARG A 187 -8.24 -60.38 37.87
N LEU A 188 -7.48 -61.10 37.04
CA LEU A 188 -6.87 -62.38 37.44
C LEU A 188 -5.86 -62.18 38.58
N ILE A 189 -4.98 -61.18 38.47
CA ILE A 189 -3.95 -60.87 39.48
C ILE A 189 -4.58 -60.46 40.82
N SER A 190 -5.67 -59.68 40.79
CA SER A 190 -6.39 -59.30 42.01
C SER A 190 -7.09 -60.47 42.71
N GLY A 191 -7.46 -61.50 41.96
CA GLY A 191 -8.23 -62.65 42.48
C GLY A 191 -7.38 -63.86 42.87
N ASP A 192 -6.05 -63.78 42.75
CA ASP A 192 -5.10 -64.88 42.98
C ASP A 192 -5.54 -66.20 42.30
N ARG A 193 -6.04 -66.06 41.07
CA ARG A 193 -6.61 -67.19 40.33
C ARG A 193 -5.51 -67.96 39.58
N PRO A 194 -5.62 -69.30 39.46
CA PRO A 194 -4.71 -70.07 38.63
C PRO A 194 -4.82 -69.65 37.16
N LEU A 195 -3.79 -69.97 36.38
CA LEU A 195 -3.75 -69.70 34.95
C LEU A 195 -4.92 -70.40 34.24
N THR A 196 -5.71 -69.65 33.48
CA THR A 196 -6.90 -70.15 32.77
C THR A 196 -6.75 -70.05 31.26
N LEU A 197 -7.76 -70.58 30.55
CA LEU A 197 -7.94 -70.35 29.12
C LEU A 197 -8.47 -68.93 28.87
N VAL A 198 -8.15 -68.36 27.71
CA VAL A 198 -8.59 -67.00 27.36
C VAL A 198 -10.11 -66.87 27.32
N GLY A 199 -10.83 -67.89 26.86
CA GLY A 199 -12.30 -67.90 26.78
C GLY A 199 -13.02 -67.79 28.12
N GLU A 200 -12.35 -68.11 29.24
CA GLU A 200 -12.94 -67.99 30.58
C GLU A 200 -12.85 -66.55 31.12
N LEU A 201 -11.93 -65.74 30.60
CA LEU A 201 -11.69 -64.37 31.03
C LEU A 201 -12.22 -63.34 30.03
N ALA A 202 -12.23 -63.66 28.74
CA ALA A 202 -12.64 -62.75 27.69
C ALA A 202 -14.11 -62.35 27.83
N SER A 203 -14.38 -61.05 27.71
CA SER A 203 -15.75 -60.51 27.73
C SER A 203 -16.46 -60.84 26.41
N ARG A 204 -17.74 -61.23 26.48
CA ARG A 204 -18.59 -61.53 25.31
C ARG A 204 -20.02 -60.98 25.49
N PRO A 205 -20.69 -60.49 24.43
CA PRO A 205 -20.21 -60.42 23.04
C PRO A 205 -19.27 -59.23 22.78
N LEU A 206 -18.41 -59.33 21.76
CA LEU A 206 -17.65 -58.20 21.22
C LEU A 206 -18.63 -57.17 20.64
N ILE A 207 -18.57 -55.94 21.15
CA ILE A 207 -19.39 -54.84 20.64
C ILE A 207 -18.77 -54.32 19.34
N CYS A 208 -19.54 -54.34 18.25
CA CYS A 208 -19.07 -53.98 16.92
C CYS A 208 -19.79 -52.76 16.34
N VAL A 209 -19.10 -52.04 15.46
CA VAL A 209 -19.62 -50.98 14.59
C VAL A 209 -19.28 -51.30 13.13
N ARG A 210 -20.06 -50.76 12.19
CA ARG A 210 -19.73 -50.88 10.76
C ARG A 210 -18.54 -49.99 10.40
N ASN A 211 -17.77 -50.37 9.39
CA ASN A 211 -16.61 -49.59 8.93
C ASN A 211 -16.96 -48.16 8.47
N ASP A 212 -18.18 -47.92 7.99
CA ASP A 212 -18.74 -46.62 7.58
C ASP A 212 -19.26 -45.78 8.75
N THR A 213 -19.18 -46.29 9.99
CA THR A 213 -19.57 -45.54 11.19
C THR A 213 -18.59 -44.37 11.38
N SER A 214 -19.10 -43.17 11.71
CA SER A 214 -18.25 -42.02 11.98
C SER A 214 -17.43 -42.18 13.26
N LEU A 215 -16.23 -41.59 13.31
CA LEU A 215 -15.40 -41.58 14.52
C LEU A 215 -16.11 -40.93 15.73
N TYR A 216 -16.98 -39.95 15.49
CA TYR A 216 -17.81 -39.34 16.52
C TYR A 216 -18.78 -40.36 17.17
N GLN A 217 -19.47 -41.13 16.34
CA GLN A 217 -20.39 -42.17 16.83
C GLN A 217 -19.61 -43.27 17.56
N ALA A 218 -18.44 -43.67 17.07
CA ALA A 218 -17.56 -44.61 17.76
C ALA A 218 -17.13 -44.07 19.14
N ARG A 219 -16.73 -42.80 19.24
CA ARG A 219 -16.44 -42.11 20.52
C ARG A 219 -17.63 -42.15 21.47
N ASN A 220 -18.81 -41.81 21.00
CA ASN A 220 -20.01 -41.82 21.85
C ASN A 220 -20.32 -43.22 22.35
N LEU A 221 -20.14 -44.24 21.52
CA LEU A 221 -20.33 -45.62 21.90
C LEU A 221 -19.29 -46.09 22.93
N PHE A 222 -18.02 -45.66 22.81
CA PHE A 222 -17.01 -45.87 23.86
C PHE A 222 -17.47 -45.31 25.20
N LEU A 223 -17.96 -44.07 25.19
CA LEU A 223 -18.43 -43.36 26.39
C LEU A 223 -19.67 -44.02 27.00
N GLU A 224 -20.68 -44.31 26.18
CA GLU A 224 -21.97 -44.88 26.60
C GLU A 224 -21.81 -46.29 27.16
N LYS A 225 -21.01 -47.13 26.50
CA LYS A 225 -20.79 -48.52 26.92
C LYS A 225 -19.67 -48.67 27.96
N HIS A 226 -18.98 -47.58 28.31
CA HIS A 226 -17.81 -47.57 29.19
C HIS A 226 -16.71 -48.55 28.75
N ILE A 227 -16.50 -48.66 27.44
CA ILE A 227 -15.49 -49.52 26.82
C ILE A 227 -14.43 -48.68 26.11
N ARG A 228 -13.30 -49.31 25.76
CA ARG A 228 -12.17 -48.66 25.06
C ARG A 228 -11.84 -49.32 23.72
N HIS A 229 -12.55 -50.40 23.38
CA HIS A 229 -12.34 -51.24 22.21
C HIS A 229 -13.68 -51.53 21.53
N LEU A 230 -13.75 -51.34 20.22
CA LEU A 230 -14.89 -51.67 19.38
C LEU A 230 -14.42 -52.55 18.23
N GLY A 231 -15.14 -53.65 17.99
CA GLY A 231 -14.99 -54.41 16.76
C GLY A 231 -15.45 -53.60 15.57
N VAL A 232 -14.80 -53.76 14.43
CA VAL A 232 -15.19 -53.11 13.18
C VAL A 232 -15.58 -54.16 12.17
N THR A 233 -16.80 -54.10 11.65
CA THR A 233 -17.30 -55.05 10.67
C THR A 233 -17.39 -54.43 9.28
N GLY A 234 -17.10 -55.21 8.25
CA GLY A 234 -17.33 -54.84 6.86
C GLY A 234 -18.81 -54.89 6.49
N SER A 235 -19.12 -54.46 5.26
CA SER A 235 -20.48 -54.51 4.70
C SER A 235 -21.01 -55.94 4.56
N ASP A 236 -20.11 -56.94 4.51
CA ASP A 236 -20.41 -58.37 4.47
C ASP A 236 -20.61 -58.99 5.88
N GLY A 237 -20.55 -58.17 6.93
CA GLY A 237 -20.69 -58.60 8.32
C GLY A 237 -19.45 -59.27 8.91
N LYS A 238 -18.35 -59.39 8.16
CA LYS A 238 -17.09 -59.96 8.68
C LYS A 238 -16.37 -58.95 9.57
N LEU A 239 -15.74 -59.46 10.62
CA LEU A 239 -14.90 -58.67 11.50
C LEU A 239 -13.59 -58.30 10.78
N LEU A 240 -13.35 -57.01 10.60
CA LEU A 240 -12.16 -56.45 9.96
C LEU A 240 -11.04 -56.14 10.96
N GLY A 241 -11.39 -55.79 12.21
CA GLY A 241 -10.40 -55.45 13.24
C GLY A 241 -11.01 -54.79 14.48
N LEU A 242 -10.16 -54.13 15.26
CA LEU A 242 -10.56 -53.31 16.41
C LEU A 242 -10.22 -51.84 16.15
N VAL A 243 -11.06 -50.95 16.65
CA VAL A 243 -10.73 -49.53 16.84
C VAL A 243 -10.67 -49.23 18.34
N THR A 244 -9.71 -48.41 18.76
CA THR A 244 -9.47 -48.03 20.15
C THR A 244 -9.38 -46.51 20.30
N PHE A 245 -9.22 -46.05 21.54
CA PHE A 245 -8.89 -44.64 21.82
C PHE A 245 -7.59 -44.17 21.16
N ALA A 246 -6.62 -45.07 20.91
CA ALA A 246 -5.36 -44.70 20.26
C ALA A 246 -5.56 -44.28 18.80
N GLU A 247 -6.44 -44.96 18.06
CA GLU A 247 -6.79 -44.59 16.69
C GLU A 247 -7.56 -43.25 16.64
N LEU A 248 -8.46 -43.00 17.60
CA LEU A 248 -9.15 -41.71 17.76
C LEU A 248 -8.17 -40.57 18.09
N LEU A 249 -7.16 -40.83 18.92
CA LEU A 249 -6.14 -39.85 19.27
C LEU A 249 -5.25 -39.50 18.07
N ALA A 250 -4.93 -40.50 17.22
CA ALA A 250 -4.14 -40.27 16.02
C ALA A 250 -4.87 -39.41 14.97
N SER A 251 -6.20 -39.44 14.90
CA SER A 251 -6.94 -38.55 13.99
C SER A 251 -6.89 -37.09 14.44
N ILE A 252 -6.99 -36.86 15.76
CA ILE A 252 -6.88 -35.53 16.38
C ILE A 252 -5.56 -34.83 16.02
N GLU A 253 -4.44 -35.56 16.09
CA GLU A 253 -3.11 -35.05 15.75
C GLU A 253 -3.05 -34.49 14.32
N LEU A 254 -3.56 -35.26 13.36
CA LEU A 254 -3.52 -34.89 11.94
C LEU A 254 -4.27 -33.58 11.67
N ASP A 255 -5.38 -33.37 12.36
CA ASP A 255 -6.18 -32.16 12.20
C ASP A 255 -5.53 -30.96 12.89
N TYR A 256 -4.92 -31.14 14.06
CA TYR A 256 -4.14 -30.09 14.74
C TYR A 256 -2.94 -29.61 13.90
N VAL A 257 -2.17 -30.54 13.32
CA VAL A 257 -1.03 -30.19 12.44
C VAL A 257 -1.51 -29.45 11.19
N ARG A 258 -2.68 -29.80 10.65
CA ARG A 258 -3.27 -29.12 9.50
C ARG A 258 -3.64 -27.67 9.84
N GLU A 259 -4.32 -27.46 10.97
CA GLU A 259 -4.71 -26.12 11.44
C GLU A 259 -3.49 -25.21 11.67
N LEU A 260 -2.44 -25.74 12.30
CA LEU A 260 -1.20 -24.99 12.52
C LEU A 260 -0.57 -24.52 11.20
N ARG A 261 -0.52 -25.40 10.20
CA ARG A 261 0.01 -25.07 8.86
C ARG A 261 -0.81 -23.99 8.17
N GLU A 262 -2.13 -24.05 8.26
CA GLU A 262 -3.01 -23.03 7.68
C GLU A 262 -2.82 -21.67 8.34
N THR A 263 -2.72 -21.64 9.67
CA THR A 263 -2.49 -20.41 10.45
C THR A 263 -1.14 -19.77 10.11
N LEU A 264 -0.07 -20.58 10.03
CA LEU A 264 1.25 -20.10 9.62
C LEU A 264 1.24 -19.50 8.22
N LYS A 265 0.63 -20.20 7.25
CA LYS A 265 0.50 -19.73 5.87
C LYS A 265 -0.28 -18.41 5.79
N LYS A 266 -1.30 -18.23 6.62
CA LYS A 266 -2.09 -16.99 6.68
C LYS A 266 -1.25 -15.82 7.22
N ARG A 267 -0.49 -16.02 8.30
CA ARG A 267 0.43 -15.02 8.85
C ARG A 267 1.52 -14.62 7.86
N GLU A 268 2.12 -15.59 7.18
CA GLU A 268 3.15 -15.32 6.18
C GLU A 268 2.63 -14.44 5.03
N ARG A 269 1.44 -14.75 4.50
CA ARG A 269 0.79 -13.92 3.47
C ARG A 269 0.55 -12.49 3.95
N SER A 270 0.01 -12.31 5.15
CA SER A 270 -0.21 -10.97 5.72
C SER A 270 1.10 -10.19 5.87
N LEU A 271 2.19 -10.85 6.27
CA LEU A 271 3.50 -10.22 6.39
C LEU A 271 4.06 -9.80 5.03
N VAL A 272 3.92 -10.63 4.00
CA VAL A 272 4.36 -10.29 2.63
C VAL A 272 3.61 -9.09 2.09
N ILE A 273 2.27 -9.06 2.25
CA ILE A 273 1.44 -7.94 1.80
C ILE A 273 1.83 -6.65 2.53
N SER A 274 1.99 -6.70 3.85
CA SER A 274 2.42 -5.54 4.65
C SER A 274 3.77 -4.99 4.19
N LYS A 275 4.77 -5.87 3.95
CA LYS A 275 6.07 -5.45 3.41
C LYS A 275 5.97 -4.85 2.00
N GLN A 276 5.09 -5.38 1.15
CA GLN A 276 4.85 -4.83 -0.19
C GLN A 276 4.22 -3.44 -0.11
N HIS A 277 3.22 -3.23 0.74
CA HIS A 277 2.59 -1.94 0.95
C HIS A 277 3.59 -0.89 1.46
N GLN A 278 4.43 -1.26 2.44
CA GLN A 278 5.48 -0.36 2.94
C GLN A 278 6.47 0.02 1.83
N ARG A 279 6.94 -0.95 1.02
CA ARG A 279 7.82 -0.67 -0.12
C ARG A 279 7.18 0.22 -1.18
N LEU A 280 5.90 0.01 -1.47
CA LEU A 280 5.16 0.83 -2.43
C LEU A 280 5.04 2.28 -1.91
N ALA A 281 4.69 2.46 -0.63
CA ALA A 281 4.60 3.77 0.00
C ALA A 281 5.95 4.52 -0.04
N THR A 282 7.07 3.85 0.30
CA THR A 282 8.41 4.44 0.18
C THR A 282 8.74 4.83 -1.25
N LYS A 283 8.44 3.96 -2.24
CA LYS A 283 8.68 4.29 -3.65
C LYS A 283 7.87 5.50 -4.10
N VAL A 284 6.58 5.55 -3.78
CA VAL A 284 5.73 6.71 -4.12
C VAL A 284 6.30 7.98 -3.51
N PHE A 285 6.70 7.94 -2.23
CA PHE A 285 7.32 9.07 -1.55
C PHE A 285 8.60 9.54 -2.26
N GLU A 286 9.46 8.62 -2.69
CA GLU A 286 10.74 8.92 -3.36
C GLU A 286 10.60 9.33 -4.84
N SER A 287 9.58 8.83 -5.55
CA SER A 287 9.45 9.00 -7.01
C SER A 287 8.56 10.17 -7.46
N THR A 288 7.85 10.81 -6.53
CA THR A 288 6.98 11.96 -6.86
C THR A 288 7.81 13.19 -7.20
N PHE A 289 7.39 13.95 -8.21
CA PHE A 289 8.03 15.21 -8.64
C PHE A 289 7.66 16.42 -7.76
N GLU A 290 6.59 16.30 -6.95
CA GLU A 290 6.19 17.29 -5.96
C GLU A 290 7.04 17.13 -4.69
N GLY A 291 7.43 18.27 -4.10
CA GLY A 291 8.12 18.31 -2.83
C GLY A 291 7.19 17.89 -1.71
N ILE A 292 7.59 16.89 -0.93
CA ILE A 292 6.86 16.43 0.26
C ILE A 292 7.70 16.76 1.49
N MET A 293 7.06 17.36 2.48
CA MET A 293 7.62 17.72 3.77
C MET A 293 6.66 17.29 4.87
N ILE A 294 7.18 16.57 5.87
CA ILE A 294 6.41 16.13 7.03
C ILE A 294 7.02 16.78 8.26
N THR A 295 6.16 17.40 9.08
CA THR A 295 6.54 18.02 10.36
C THR A 295 5.82 17.33 11.50
N ASN A 296 6.36 17.42 12.71
CA ASN A 296 5.66 17.02 13.94
C ASN A 296 4.60 18.07 14.35
N ALA A 297 3.89 17.81 15.45
CA ALA A 297 2.89 18.72 16.02
C ALA A 297 3.42 20.13 16.35
N ASP A 298 4.72 20.29 16.60
CA ASP A 298 5.39 21.57 16.88
C ASP A 298 5.92 22.28 15.62
N ASN A 299 5.50 21.85 14.42
CA ASN A 299 5.97 22.34 13.11
C ASN A 299 7.48 22.15 12.86
N VAL A 300 8.11 21.17 13.50
CA VAL A 300 9.50 20.79 13.23
C VAL A 300 9.55 19.73 12.15
N ILE A 301 10.34 19.96 11.10
CA ILE A 301 10.50 19.05 9.96
C ILE A 301 11.16 17.75 10.43
N GLU A 302 10.46 16.64 10.24
CA GLU A 302 10.97 15.30 10.52
C GLU A 302 11.48 14.61 9.26
N LEU A 303 10.85 14.89 8.12
CA LEU A 303 11.11 14.13 6.89
C LEU A 303 10.81 14.97 5.64
N VAL A 304 11.64 14.81 4.61
CA VAL A 304 11.44 15.42 3.28
C VAL A 304 11.79 14.41 2.19
N ASN A 305 11.13 14.51 1.03
CA ASN A 305 11.41 13.62 -0.11
C ASN A 305 12.54 14.17 -1.02
N PRO A 306 13.04 13.38 -1.99
CA PRO A 306 14.05 13.87 -2.94
C PRO A 306 13.61 15.07 -3.77
N ALA A 307 12.34 15.16 -4.17
CA ALA A 307 11.83 16.31 -4.93
C ALA A 307 11.86 17.62 -4.13
N PHE A 308 11.62 17.59 -2.81
CA PHE A 308 11.85 18.74 -1.94
C PHE A 308 13.27 19.29 -2.10
N THR A 309 14.27 18.40 -2.13
CA THR A 309 15.68 18.78 -2.28
C THR A 309 15.94 19.35 -3.67
N GLN A 310 15.37 18.76 -4.72
CA GLN A 310 15.53 19.23 -6.09
C GLN A 310 14.90 20.62 -6.30
N ILE A 311 13.71 20.86 -5.75
CA ILE A 311 13.00 22.14 -5.88
C ILE A 311 13.68 23.20 -5.02
N THR A 312 13.90 22.95 -3.72
CA THR A 312 14.36 23.99 -2.80
C THR A 312 15.87 24.18 -2.79
N GLY A 313 16.63 23.17 -3.24
CA GLY A 313 18.10 23.13 -3.17
C GLY A 313 18.66 22.82 -1.78
N PHE A 314 17.81 22.65 -0.76
CA PHE A 314 18.22 22.25 0.58
C PHE A 314 18.27 20.73 0.72
N MET A 315 19.37 20.20 1.27
CA MET A 315 19.49 18.78 1.55
C MET A 315 18.68 18.40 2.79
N ALA A 316 18.18 17.17 2.85
CA ALA A 316 17.38 16.68 3.99
C ALA A 316 18.05 16.94 5.36
N HIS A 317 19.35 16.67 5.49
CA HIS A 317 20.09 16.89 6.75
C HIS A 317 20.23 18.38 7.15
N GLU A 318 19.99 19.32 6.22
CA GLU A 318 20.03 20.76 6.50
C GLU A 318 18.70 21.29 7.03
N VAL A 319 17.59 20.57 6.79
CA VAL A 319 16.22 21.02 7.10
C VAL A 319 15.55 20.18 8.19
N ILE A 320 15.92 18.91 8.34
CA ILE A 320 15.42 18.05 9.43
C ILE A 320 15.79 18.68 10.78
N GLY A 321 14.81 18.80 11.67
CA GLY A 321 14.95 19.47 12.97
C GLY A 321 14.74 20.99 12.94
N LYS A 322 14.42 21.58 11.78
CA LYS A 322 14.09 23.01 11.63
C LYS A 322 12.62 23.20 11.30
N THR A 323 12.15 24.45 11.36
CA THR A 323 10.80 24.82 10.94
C THR A 323 10.74 25.20 9.45
N PRO A 324 9.59 25.08 8.77
CA PRO A 324 9.39 25.52 7.38
C PRO A 324 9.76 26.98 7.09
N ALA A 325 9.84 27.84 8.12
CA ALA A 325 10.26 29.23 8.00
C ALA A 325 11.62 29.44 7.30
N ILE A 326 12.49 28.41 7.25
CA ILE A 326 13.75 28.46 6.48
C ILE A 326 13.52 28.74 4.98
N LEU A 327 12.35 28.37 4.45
CA LEU A 327 11.96 28.59 3.05
C LEU A 327 11.31 29.95 2.81
N SER A 328 11.05 30.74 3.86
CA SER A 328 10.31 32.00 3.72
C SER A 328 11.06 33.00 2.83
N SER A 329 10.33 33.57 1.86
CA SER A 329 10.83 34.62 0.97
C SER A 329 10.72 36.03 1.57
N GLY A 330 9.88 36.22 2.60
CA GLY A 330 9.53 37.53 3.13
C GLY A 330 8.53 38.33 2.28
N ARG A 331 7.95 37.76 1.21
CA ARG A 331 6.90 38.43 0.41
C ARG A 331 5.52 38.46 1.07
N HIS A 332 5.24 37.46 1.92
CA HIS A 332 3.98 37.35 2.65
C HIS A 332 4.16 37.92 4.05
N ASP A 333 3.15 38.65 4.52
CA ASP A 333 3.15 39.25 5.85
C ASP A 333 2.74 38.26 6.94
N GLU A 334 2.88 38.65 8.21
CA GLU A 334 2.50 37.80 9.34
C GLU A 334 0.99 37.47 9.34
N SER A 335 0.16 38.37 8.80
CA SER A 335 -1.30 38.17 8.76
C SER A 335 -1.70 37.01 7.83
N PHE A 336 -0.97 36.85 6.72
CA PHE A 336 -1.15 35.73 5.80
C PHE A 336 -0.87 34.39 6.49
N TYR A 337 0.27 34.28 7.18
CA TYR A 337 0.64 33.04 7.88
C TYR A 337 -0.29 32.75 9.07
N ALA A 338 -0.73 33.77 9.80
CA ALA A 338 -1.71 33.61 10.87
C ALA A 338 -3.04 33.03 10.33
N LYS A 339 -3.55 33.57 9.23
CA LYS A 339 -4.76 33.06 8.58
C LYS A 339 -4.60 31.62 8.09
N MET A 340 -3.46 31.29 7.48
CA MET A 340 -3.15 29.92 7.08
C MET A 340 -3.19 28.97 8.28
N HIS A 341 -2.57 29.36 9.41
CA HIS A 341 -2.60 28.54 10.62
C HIS A 341 -4.02 28.36 11.18
N ASP A 342 -4.84 29.42 11.18
CA ASP A 342 -6.24 29.36 11.61
C ASP A 342 -7.07 28.41 10.72
N ASP A 343 -6.89 28.48 9.40
CA ASP A 343 -7.59 27.62 8.43
C ASP A 343 -7.22 26.13 8.64
N ILE A 344 -5.94 25.83 8.87
CA ILE A 344 -5.45 24.49 9.18
C ILE A 344 -6.03 24.00 10.52
N ALA A 345 -6.04 24.85 11.55
CA ALA A 345 -6.57 24.50 12.87
C ALA A 345 -8.09 24.22 12.82
N ALA A 346 -8.83 24.95 11.99
CA ALA A 346 -10.28 24.80 11.87
C ALA A 346 -10.70 23.59 11.02
N THR A 347 -9.97 23.30 9.94
CA THR A 347 -10.41 22.31 8.93
C THR A 347 -9.51 21.09 8.80
N GLY A 348 -8.30 21.13 9.36
CA GLY A 348 -7.27 20.12 9.17
C GLY A 348 -6.60 20.18 7.78
N HIS A 349 -6.88 21.20 6.97
CA HIS A 349 -6.43 21.31 5.60
C HIS A 349 -6.17 22.77 5.19
N TRP A 350 -5.20 23.01 4.32
CA TRP A 350 -5.00 24.29 3.66
C TRP A 350 -4.40 24.10 2.27
N GLN A 351 -4.73 24.98 1.34
CA GLN A 351 -4.14 25.02 0.01
C GLN A 351 -4.02 26.46 -0.50
N GLY A 352 -2.93 26.78 -1.20
CA GLY A 352 -2.76 28.09 -1.80
C GLY A 352 -1.42 28.30 -2.51
N GLU A 353 -1.32 29.44 -3.20
CA GLU A 353 -0.06 29.92 -3.76
C GLU A 353 0.75 30.62 -2.66
N ILE A 354 2.01 30.22 -2.51
CA ILE A 354 2.99 30.88 -1.63
C ILE A 354 4.28 31.15 -2.39
N TRP A 355 5.03 32.17 -1.97
CA TRP A 355 6.32 32.49 -2.53
C TRP A 355 7.40 32.10 -1.53
N ASN A 356 8.23 31.15 -1.93
CA ASN A 356 9.34 30.66 -1.12
C ASN A 356 10.67 31.02 -1.75
N ARG A 357 11.75 30.73 -1.02
CA ARG A 357 13.12 31.03 -1.40
C ARG A 357 13.94 29.74 -1.40
N ARG A 358 14.63 29.49 -2.52
CA ARG A 358 15.59 28.40 -2.64
C ARG A 358 16.83 28.66 -1.79
N ARG A 359 17.64 27.63 -1.56
CA ARG A 359 18.95 27.74 -0.89
C ARG A 359 19.87 28.78 -1.55
N THR A 360 19.75 28.98 -2.86
CA THR A 360 20.51 29.97 -3.64
C THR A 360 20.12 31.42 -3.35
N GLY A 361 18.97 31.64 -2.70
CA GLY A 361 18.38 32.96 -2.49
C GLY A 361 17.34 33.36 -3.54
N GLU A 362 17.19 32.60 -4.63
CA GLU A 362 16.16 32.81 -5.65
C GLU A 362 14.76 32.61 -5.07
N THR A 363 13.85 33.55 -5.33
CA THR A 363 12.44 33.42 -4.95
C THR A 363 11.63 32.75 -6.06
N PHE A 364 10.76 31.81 -5.69
CA PHE A 364 9.91 31.10 -6.63
C PHE A 364 8.48 30.96 -6.08
N PRO A 365 7.46 30.99 -6.96
CA PRO A 365 6.09 30.66 -6.59
C PRO A 365 5.93 29.14 -6.50
N GLU A 366 5.26 28.68 -5.45
CA GLU A 366 4.83 27.30 -5.30
C GLU A 366 3.33 27.22 -5.01
N TRP A 367 2.72 26.12 -5.45
CA TRP A 367 1.40 25.74 -4.98
C TRP A 367 1.58 24.75 -3.82
N LEU A 368 1.14 25.10 -2.62
CA LEU A 368 1.32 24.33 -1.41
C LEU A 368 -0.03 23.81 -0.89
N THR A 369 -0.07 22.54 -0.54
CA THR A 369 -1.17 21.89 0.17
C THR A 369 -0.66 21.36 1.50
N ILE A 370 -1.37 21.62 2.60
CA ILE A 370 -1.04 21.14 3.94
C ILE A 370 -2.21 20.32 4.47
N ASN A 371 -1.93 19.11 4.96
CA ASN A 371 -2.91 18.24 5.61
C ASN A 371 -2.45 17.85 7.02
N VAL A 372 -3.40 17.83 7.97
CA VAL A 372 -3.16 17.38 9.34
C VAL A 372 -3.37 15.87 9.43
N VAL A 373 -2.43 15.20 10.09
CA VAL A 373 -2.54 13.79 10.48
C VAL A 373 -2.75 13.74 11.99
N SER A 374 -3.91 13.22 12.41
CA SER A 374 -4.31 13.16 13.82
C SER A 374 -4.36 11.72 14.33
N SER A 375 -4.21 11.58 15.65
CA SER A 375 -4.43 10.35 16.40
C SER A 375 -5.94 10.08 16.57
N ASP A 376 -6.29 8.86 17.03
CA ASP A 376 -7.67 8.45 17.29
C ASP A 376 -8.36 9.32 18.36
N ASP A 377 -7.59 10.01 19.22
CA ASP A 377 -8.08 10.95 20.23
C ASP A 377 -8.22 12.40 19.73
N GLY A 378 -7.93 12.65 18.45
CA GLY A 378 -8.00 13.97 17.82
C GLY A 378 -6.76 14.85 18.02
N SER A 379 -5.74 14.38 18.75
CA SER A 379 -4.47 15.11 18.85
C SER A 379 -3.71 15.11 17.53
N VAL A 380 -3.09 16.24 17.18
CA VAL A 380 -2.26 16.35 15.98
C VAL A 380 -0.97 15.56 16.18
N ILE A 381 -0.64 14.69 15.23
CA ILE A 381 0.61 13.94 15.20
C ILE A 381 1.60 14.64 14.26
N ASN A 382 1.16 14.93 13.03
CA ASN A 382 2.01 15.49 11.98
C ASN A 382 1.24 16.46 11.07
N TYR A 383 1.97 17.37 10.44
CA TYR A 383 1.51 18.10 9.25
C TYR A 383 2.25 17.61 8.01
N VAL A 384 1.52 17.31 6.95
CA VAL A 384 2.06 16.88 5.64
C VAL A 384 1.87 18.01 4.64
N GLY A 385 2.96 18.67 4.28
CA GLY A 385 3.04 19.65 3.21
C GLY A 385 3.45 19.00 1.88
N VAL A 386 2.67 19.23 0.84
CA VAL A 386 2.99 18.83 -0.54
C VAL A 386 2.97 20.08 -1.41
N PHE A 387 4.06 20.34 -2.13
CA PHE A 387 4.16 21.53 -2.98
C PHE A 387 4.76 21.26 -4.35
N SER A 388 4.36 22.09 -5.31
CA SER A 388 4.86 22.08 -6.67
C SER A 388 5.36 23.46 -7.07
N ASP A 389 6.50 23.51 -7.75
CA ASP A 389 7.03 24.74 -8.32
C ASP A 389 6.21 25.14 -9.56
N ILE A 390 5.54 26.29 -9.48
CA ILE A 390 4.68 26.79 -10.57
C ILE A 390 5.35 27.87 -11.41
N SER A 391 6.67 28.08 -11.27
CA SER A 391 7.42 29.13 -11.99
C SER A 391 7.24 29.03 -13.50
N GLN A 392 7.39 27.82 -14.06
CA GLN A 392 7.23 27.59 -15.51
C GLN A 392 5.81 27.85 -15.97
N ARG A 393 4.80 27.49 -15.16
CA ARG A 393 3.39 27.75 -15.48
C ARG A 393 3.13 29.25 -15.57
N LYS A 394 3.57 30.02 -14.57
CA LYS A 394 3.39 31.49 -14.56
C LYS A 394 4.16 32.16 -15.70
N ALA A 395 5.40 31.73 -15.96
CA ALA A 395 6.16 32.24 -17.11
C ALA A 395 5.47 31.95 -18.46
N ALA A 396 4.86 30.77 -18.61
CA ALA A 396 4.08 30.43 -19.80
C ALA A 396 2.80 31.27 -19.89
N GLU A 397 2.08 31.48 -18.79
CA GLU A 397 0.91 32.37 -18.73
C GLU A 397 1.27 33.80 -19.12
N ASP A 398 2.36 34.34 -18.57
CA ASP A 398 2.88 35.68 -18.90
C ASP A 398 3.29 35.78 -20.37
N GLN A 399 3.94 34.74 -20.91
CA GLN A 399 4.33 34.69 -22.33
C GLN A 399 3.10 34.64 -23.25
N VAL A 400 2.06 33.90 -22.88
CA VAL A 400 0.80 33.86 -23.63
C VAL A 400 0.14 35.24 -23.61
N LEU A 401 0.10 35.91 -22.46
CA LEU A 401 -0.44 37.26 -22.35
C LEU A 401 0.37 38.26 -23.19
N PHE A 402 1.69 38.15 -23.17
CA PHE A 402 2.56 38.97 -24.01
C PHE A 402 2.26 38.75 -25.51
N LEU A 403 2.21 37.51 -25.97
CA LEU A 403 1.91 37.18 -27.38
C LEU A 403 0.48 37.55 -27.81
N ALA A 404 -0.47 37.63 -26.88
CA ALA A 404 -1.82 38.12 -27.17
C ALA A 404 -1.83 39.60 -27.56
N HIS A 405 -0.84 40.38 -27.12
CA HIS A 405 -0.76 41.83 -27.33
C HIS A 405 0.45 42.29 -28.15
N HIS A 406 1.44 41.43 -28.39
CA HIS A 406 2.67 41.75 -29.10
C HIS A 406 2.93 40.81 -30.28
N ASP A 407 3.63 41.31 -31.31
CA ASP A 407 4.13 40.54 -32.45
C ASP A 407 5.31 39.65 -32.01
N GLY A 408 5.21 38.34 -32.29
CA GLY A 408 6.18 37.36 -31.80
C GLY A 408 7.58 37.48 -32.40
N LEU A 409 7.76 38.19 -33.52
CA LEU A 409 9.07 38.38 -34.16
C LEU A 409 9.76 39.68 -33.73
N THR A 410 9.01 40.79 -33.72
CA THR A 410 9.56 42.13 -33.49
C THR A 410 9.40 42.62 -32.05
N GLY A 411 8.52 42.01 -31.25
CA GLY A 411 8.18 42.46 -29.90
C GLY A 411 7.32 43.72 -29.84
N LEU A 412 7.01 44.33 -30.99
CA LEU A 412 6.12 45.48 -31.08
C LEU A 412 4.68 45.10 -30.74
N PRO A 413 3.84 46.05 -30.29
CA PRO A 413 2.39 45.90 -30.27
C PRO A 413 1.85 45.23 -31.54
N ASN A 414 0.96 44.25 -31.36
CA ASN A 414 0.22 43.64 -32.47
C ASN A 414 -1.05 44.44 -32.78
N ARG A 415 -1.86 43.95 -33.73
CA ARG A 415 -3.13 44.58 -34.12
C ARG A 415 -4.08 44.87 -32.97
N ALA A 416 -4.19 43.96 -31.99
CA ALA A 416 -5.11 44.13 -30.88
C ALA A 416 -4.66 45.30 -29.98
N LEU A 417 -3.39 45.33 -29.58
CA LEU A 417 -2.85 46.40 -28.74
C LEU A 417 -2.78 47.74 -29.48
N PHE A 418 -2.49 47.74 -30.78
CA PHE A 418 -2.50 48.94 -31.62
C PHE A 418 -3.88 49.63 -31.65
N VAL A 419 -4.96 48.87 -31.91
CA VAL A 419 -6.32 49.43 -31.95
C VAL A 419 -6.73 49.98 -30.59
N ASP A 420 -6.37 49.29 -29.51
CA ASP A 420 -6.62 49.75 -28.14
C ASP A 420 -5.91 51.09 -27.86
N ARG A 421 -4.61 51.18 -28.18
CA ARG A 421 -3.81 52.41 -28.05
C ARG A 421 -4.38 53.55 -28.89
N LEU A 422 -4.77 53.29 -30.13
CA LEU A 422 -5.39 54.30 -30.99
C LEU A 422 -6.71 54.83 -30.41
N ARG A 423 -7.57 53.95 -29.90
CA ARG A 423 -8.82 54.37 -29.24
C ARG A 423 -8.55 55.22 -28.00
N HIS A 424 -7.53 54.86 -27.22
CA HIS A 424 -7.10 55.64 -26.06
C HIS A 424 -6.61 57.04 -26.48
N ALA A 425 -5.72 57.09 -27.48
CA ALA A 425 -5.17 58.33 -28.02
C ALA A 425 -6.27 59.26 -28.55
N ILE A 426 -7.24 58.74 -29.32
CA ILE A 426 -8.39 59.51 -29.82
C ILE A 426 -9.22 60.07 -28.66
N ALA A 427 -9.50 59.24 -27.63
CA ALA A 427 -10.28 59.67 -26.47
C ALA A 427 -9.56 60.77 -25.68
N GLN A 428 -8.23 60.70 -25.55
CA GLN A 428 -7.43 61.74 -24.92
C GLN A 428 -7.39 63.01 -25.77
N ALA A 429 -7.11 62.88 -27.07
CA ALA A 429 -7.03 63.99 -28.00
C ALA A 429 -8.35 64.78 -28.10
N ARG A 430 -9.49 64.09 -28.01
CA ARG A 430 -10.81 64.72 -27.92
C ARG A 430 -10.96 65.63 -26.70
N ARG A 431 -10.40 65.23 -25.55
CA ARG A 431 -10.44 66.04 -24.32
C ARG A 431 -9.51 67.25 -24.40
N GLU A 432 -8.32 67.05 -24.96
CA GLU A 432 -7.26 68.05 -25.02
C GLU A 432 -7.34 68.96 -26.26
N ARG A 433 -8.22 68.64 -27.20
CA ARG A 433 -8.39 69.33 -28.50
C ARG A 433 -7.10 69.36 -29.32
N VAL A 434 -6.37 68.24 -29.31
CA VAL A 434 -5.18 68.00 -30.13
C VAL A 434 -5.48 66.98 -31.23
N LYS A 435 -4.57 66.83 -32.20
CA LYS A 435 -4.72 65.85 -33.29
C LYS A 435 -3.98 64.55 -32.98
N VAL A 436 -4.42 63.47 -33.62
CA VAL A 436 -3.74 62.16 -33.64
C VAL A 436 -3.55 61.75 -35.09
N ALA A 437 -2.35 61.28 -35.44
CA ALA A 437 -2.09 60.77 -36.79
C ALA A 437 -1.92 59.25 -36.75
N VAL A 438 -2.54 58.55 -37.70
CA VAL A 438 -2.30 57.13 -37.97
C VAL A 438 -1.46 57.04 -39.23
N MET A 439 -0.29 56.43 -39.12
CA MET A 439 0.55 56.10 -40.26
C MET A 439 0.49 54.60 -40.53
N PHE A 440 0.27 54.23 -41.78
CA PHE A 440 0.36 52.86 -42.27
C PHE A 440 1.58 52.76 -43.18
N LEU A 441 2.46 51.82 -42.91
CA LEU A 441 3.76 51.69 -43.56
C LEU A 441 3.90 50.27 -44.10
N ASP A 442 4.43 50.15 -45.31
CA ASP A 442 4.75 48.87 -45.91
C ASP A 442 6.14 48.92 -46.55
N LEU A 443 6.91 47.87 -46.32
CA LEU A 443 8.26 47.75 -46.81
C LEU A 443 8.28 47.33 -48.28
N ASP A 444 8.71 48.24 -49.15
CA ASP A 444 8.72 48.02 -50.58
C ASP A 444 9.62 46.83 -50.95
N ASN A 445 9.11 45.94 -51.81
CA ASN A 445 9.81 44.75 -52.30
C ASN A 445 10.28 43.76 -51.22
N PHE A 446 9.74 43.79 -50.00
CA PHE A 446 10.13 42.85 -48.94
C PHE A 446 9.96 41.38 -49.35
N LYS A 447 8.89 41.05 -50.09
CA LYS A 447 8.68 39.71 -50.65
C LYS A 447 9.86 39.25 -51.53
N GLN A 448 10.41 40.14 -52.37
CA GLN A 448 11.54 39.80 -53.25
C GLN A 448 12.80 39.49 -52.43
N ILE A 449 13.00 40.17 -51.30
CA ILE A 449 14.10 39.90 -50.37
C ILE A 449 13.93 38.50 -49.76
N ASN A 450 12.73 38.16 -49.29
CA ASN A 450 12.45 36.81 -48.78
C ASN A 450 12.68 35.73 -49.83
N ASP A 451 12.21 35.95 -51.07
CA ASP A 451 12.32 34.99 -52.16
C ASP A 451 13.79 34.80 -52.61
N THR A 452 14.62 35.84 -52.48
CA THR A 452 16.03 35.82 -52.95
C THR A 452 17.02 35.40 -51.87
N LEU A 453 16.85 35.89 -50.64
CA LEU A 453 17.80 35.76 -49.53
C LEU A 453 17.28 34.84 -48.40
N GLY A 454 16.03 34.38 -48.50
CA GLY A 454 15.41 33.49 -47.54
C GLY A 454 14.75 34.22 -46.36
N HIS A 455 13.77 33.55 -45.75
CA HIS A 455 12.96 34.09 -44.66
C HIS A 455 13.78 34.51 -43.43
N HIS A 456 14.92 33.85 -43.15
CA HIS A 456 15.77 34.23 -42.01
C HIS A 456 16.30 35.66 -42.13
N ILE A 457 16.76 36.06 -43.32
CA ILE A 457 17.24 37.42 -43.58
C ILE A 457 16.07 38.41 -43.56
N GLY A 458 14.90 38.01 -44.06
CA GLY A 458 13.69 38.81 -43.93
C GLY A 458 13.28 39.06 -42.48
N ASP A 459 13.39 38.06 -41.62
CA ASP A 459 13.08 38.19 -40.19
C ASP A 459 14.04 39.16 -39.48
N GLN A 460 15.35 39.02 -39.73
CA GLN A 460 16.36 39.97 -39.22
C GLN A 460 16.11 41.40 -39.73
N LEU A 461 15.69 41.53 -40.98
CA LEU A 461 15.34 42.81 -41.59
C LEU A 461 14.15 43.44 -40.86
N LEU A 462 13.06 42.70 -40.64
CA LEU A 462 11.88 43.17 -39.92
C LEU A 462 12.22 43.61 -38.49
N GLN A 463 13.06 42.84 -37.77
CA GLN A 463 13.53 43.21 -36.44
C GLN A 463 14.35 44.50 -36.45
N THR A 464 15.21 44.69 -37.44
CA THR A 464 16.03 45.90 -37.54
C THR A 464 15.18 47.12 -37.93
N ILE A 465 14.19 46.94 -38.80
CA ILE A 465 13.21 47.97 -39.14
C ILE A 465 12.40 48.36 -37.91
N ALA A 466 11.91 47.40 -37.13
CA ALA A 466 11.19 47.67 -35.88
C ALA A 466 12.02 48.53 -34.92
N GLN A 467 13.31 48.21 -34.74
CA GLN A 467 14.23 49.00 -33.91
C GLN A 467 14.43 50.42 -34.45
N ARG A 468 14.70 50.56 -35.76
CA ARG A 468 14.89 51.86 -36.41
C ARG A 468 13.62 52.72 -36.30
N LEU A 469 12.46 52.14 -36.56
CA LEU A 469 11.18 52.83 -36.48
C LEU A 469 10.88 53.29 -35.05
N THR A 470 11.10 52.42 -34.05
CA THR A 470 10.94 52.78 -32.63
C THR A 470 11.87 53.91 -32.22
N SER A 471 13.13 53.92 -32.71
CA SER A 471 14.10 55.00 -32.42
C SER A 471 13.72 56.36 -33.01
N CYS A 472 12.82 56.38 -34.01
CA CYS A 472 12.33 57.63 -34.57
C CYS A 472 11.27 58.30 -33.69
N MET A 473 10.60 57.54 -32.82
CA MET A 473 9.43 57.92 -32.05
C MET A 473 9.76 58.45 -30.65
N ARG A 474 8.85 59.25 -30.07
CA ARG A 474 8.89 59.64 -28.66
C ARG A 474 8.14 58.64 -27.79
N GLU A 475 8.34 58.69 -26.47
CA GLU A 475 7.76 57.76 -25.48
C GLU A 475 6.22 57.71 -25.51
N GLY A 476 5.55 58.77 -25.96
CA GLY A 476 4.09 58.84 -26.10
C GLY A 476 3.53 58.34 -27.43
N ASP A 477 4.37 58.03 -28.43
CA ASP A 477 3.90 57.52 -29.72
C ASP A 477 3.94 55.99 -29.71
N THR A 478 3.04 55.34 -30.45
CA THR A 478 2.95 53.88 -30.51
C THR A 478 3.43 53.37 -31.87
N VAL A 479 4.37 52.43 -31.89
CA VAL A 479 4.75 51.65 -33.09
C VAL A 479 4.16 50.26 -32.98
N ALA A 480 3.59 49.73 -34.05
CA ALA A 480 3.01 48.40 -34.09
C ALA A 480 3.34 47.68 -35.39
N ARG A 481 3.22 46.35 -35.40
CA ARG A 481 3.31 45.52 -36.60
C ARG A 481 2.02 44.72 -36.74
N LEU A 482 1.31 44.91 -37.85
CA LEU A 482 0.00 44.29 -38.08
C LEU A 482 0.11 42.90 -38.72
N GLY A 483 1.19 42.65 -39.47
CA GLY A 483 1.51 41.37 -40.08
C GLY A 483 2.42 41.56 -41.29
N GLY A 484 3.14 40.51 -41.71
CA GLY A 484 4.01 40.59 -42.90
C GLY A 484 5.03 41.73 -42.83
N ASP A 485 5.05 42.58 -43.83
CA ASP A 485 5.84 43.80 -44.00
C ASP A 485 5.14 45.08 -43.52
N GLU A 486 3.95 44.97 -42.93
CA GLU A 486 3.12 46.11 -42.55
C GLU A 486 3.38 46.59 -41.11
N PHE A 487 3.82 47.84 -40.99
CA PHE A 487 3.99 48.54 -39.72
C PHE A 487 2.98 49.67 -39.61
N THR A 488 2.58 50.01 -38.39
CA THR A 488 1.74 51.17 -38.13
C THR A 488 2.31 52.02 -37.01
N VAL A 489 2.01 53.32 -37.08
CA VAL A 489 2.40 54.29 -36.06
C VAL A 489 1.19 55.12 -35.65
N VAL A 490 1.02 55.34 -34.36
CA VAL A 490 0.12 56.35 -33.79
C VAL A 490 0.97 57.48 -33.26
N LEU A 491 0.84 58.67 -33.85
CA LEU A 491 1.42 59.89 -33.30
C LEU A 491 0.36 60.61 -32.47
N GLU A 492 0.64 60.78 -31.18
CA GLU A 492 -0.29 61.43 -30.24
C GLU A 492 0.02 62.92 -30.11
N SER A 493 -0.90 63.77 -29.65
CA SER A 493 -0.63 65.19 -29.32
C SER A 493 0.04 66.00 -30.44
N ILE A 494 -0.50 65.92 -31.66
CA ILE A 494 0.05 66.61 -32.84
C ILE A 494 -0.55 68.01 -32.97
N ALA A 495 0.31 69.01 -33.24
CA ALA A 495 -0.11 70.40 -33.37
C ALA A 495 -0.61 70.75 -34.79
N ASN A 496 0.04 70.24 -35.83
CA ASN A 496 -0.30 70.52 -37.22
C ASN A 496 0.23 69.44 -38.19
N ASN A 497 -0.24 69.46 -39.44
CA ASN A 497 0.12 68.44 -40.43
C ASN A 497 1.59 68.53 -40.91
N ALA A 498 2.28 69.66 -40.70
CA ALA A 498 3.69 69.79 -41.05
C ALA A 498 4.60 68.98 -40.10
N GLU A 499 4.23 68.88 -38.82
CA GLU A 499 4.90 68.00 -37.84
C GLU A 499 4.83 66.53 -38.29
N ILE A 500 3.66 66.09 -38.74
CA ILE A 500 3.43 64.75 -39.29
C ILE A 500 4.35 64.50 -40.49
N GLY A 501 4.39 65.44 -41.45
CA GLY A 501 5.26 65.35 -42.62
C GLY A 501 6.75 65.26 -42.28
N CYS A 502 7.19 66.01 -41.26
CA CYS A 502 8.58 65.93 -40.76
C CYS A 502 8.91 64.55 -40.20
N VAL A 503 8.01 63.98 -39.39
CA VAL A 503 8.18 62.62 -38.84
C VAL A 503 8.15 61.57 -39.97
N SER A 504 7.23 61.68 -40.93
CA SER A 504 7.17 60.77 -42.09
C SER A 504 8.46 60.80 -42.91
N GLN A 505 9.02 61.99 -43.17
CA GLN A 505 10.28 62.14 -43.88
C GLN A 505 11.45 61.54 -43.10
N LYS A 506 11.52 61.80 -41.79
CA LYS A 506 12.53 61.22 -40.89
C LYS A 506 12.48 59.68 -40.90
N ILE A 507 11.28 59.09 -40.91
CA ILE A 507 11.11 57.63 -41.00
C ILE A 507 11.68 57.12 -42.33
N ILE A 508 11.27 57.69 -43.46
CA ILE A 508 11.76 57.28 -44.79
C ILE A 508 13.29 57.33 -44.83
N GLU A 509 13.89 58.46 -44.45
CA GLU A 509 15.34 58.64 -44.46
C GLU A 509 16.09 57.69 -43.52
N THR A 510 15.48 57.30 -42.39
CA THR A 510 16.09 56.39 -41.43
C THR A 510 15.99 54.94 -41.89
N LEU A 511 14.86 54.53 -42.45
CA LEU A 511 14.63 53.17 -42.93
C LEU A 511 15.42 52.88 -44.22
N SER A 512 15.56 53.86 -45.13
CA SER A 512 16.31 53.74 -46.39
C SER A 512 17.84 53.65 -46.24
N ARG A 513 18.39 53.76 -45.02
CA ARG A 513 19.83 53.59 -44.80
C ARG A 513 20.24 52.14 -45.07
N PRO A 514 21.39 51.87 -45.73
CA PRO A 514 21.88 50.52 -45.94
C PRO A 514 21.93 49.70 -44.64
N LEU A 515 21.61 48.41 -44.76
CA LEU A 515 21.59 47.41 -43.70
C LEU A 515 22.55 46.30 -44.07
N ARG A 516 23.42 45.90 -43.14
CA ARG A 516 24.31 44.76 -43.36
C ARG A 516 23.80 43.57 -42.55
N LEU A 517 23.18 42.61 -43.23
CA LEU A 517 22.55 41.42 -42.64
C LEU A 517 23.21 40.17 -43.23
N ASP A 518 23.79 39.32 -42.38
CA ASP A 518 24.54 38.11 -42.77
C ASP A 518 25.53 38.32 -43.93
N GLY A 519 26.21 39.48 -43.94
CA GLY A 519 27.21 39.83 -44.96
C GLY A 519 26.65 40.41 -46.26
N ASN A 520 25.33 40.51 -46.40
CA ASN A 520 24.66 41.17 -47.53
C ASN A 520 24.38 42.64 -47.20
N ASP A 521 24.65 43.55 -48.13
CA ASP A 521 24.26 44.95 -48.03
C ASP A 521 22.87 45.11 -48.68
N ILE A 522 21.86 45.37 -47.86
CA ILE A 522 20.44 45.46 -48.23
C ILE A 522 19.98 46.91 -48.09
N VAL A 523 19.24 47.40 -49.08
CA VAL A 523 18.55 48.68 -49.03
C VAL A 523 17.08 48.39 -49.25
N ILE A 524 16.24 48.87 -48.34
CA ILE A 524 14.78 48.78 -48.44
C ILE A 524 14.18 50.17 -48.34
N THR A 525 13.12 50.41 -49.08
CA THR A 525 12.34 51.64 -49.01
C THR A 525 10.99 51.35 -48.38
N VAL A 526 10.27 52.40 -47.99
CA VAL A 526 8.98 52.28 -47.32
C VAL A 526 7.97 53.16 -48.04
N SER A 527 6.79 52.61 -48.27
CA SER A 527 5.62 53.37 -48.71
C SER A 527 4.73 53.63 -47.52
N MET A 528 4.29 54.88 -47.33
CA MET A 528 3.54 55.29 -46.15
C MET A 528 2.27 56.05 -46.50
N GLY A 529 1.19 55.74 -45.80
CA GLY A 529 -0.08 56.46 -45.86
C GLY A 529 -0.42 57.05 -44.51
N VAL A 530 -1.02 58.23 -44.51
CA VAL A 530 -1.31 58.96 -43.27
C VAL A 530 -2.76 59.42 -43.24
N SER A 531 -3.45 59.17 -42.14
CA SER A 531 -4.75 59.76 -41.81
C SER A 531 -4.69 60.50 -40.48
N VAL A 532 -5.56 61.49 -40.31
CA VAL A 532 -5.50 62.44 -39.19
C VAL A 532 -6.85 62.56 -38.51
N TYR A 533 -6.89 62.30 -37.21
CA TYR A 533 -8.00 62.66 -36.33
C TYR A 533 -7.91 64.14 -35.92
N PRO A 534 -9.02 64.90 -35.90
CA PRO A 534 -10.38 64.51 -36.36
C PRO A 534 -10.64 64.82 -37.85
N ASP A 535 -9.66 65.36 -38.58
CA ASP A 535 -9.85 65.92 -39.93
C ASP A 535 -10.40 64.90 -40.95
N ASP A 536 -9.89 63.66 -40.94
CA ASP A 536 -10.27 62.61 -41.88
C ASP A 536 -11.43 61.74 -41.37
N SER A 537 -11.41 61.37 -40.09
CA SER A 537 -12.51 60.65 -39.40
C SER A 537 -12.37 60.72 -37.88
N GLU A 538 -13.49 60.59 -37.18
CA GLU A 538 -13.54 60.40 -35.72
C GLU A 538 -13.50 58.92 -35.29
N ASN A 539 -13.60 57.99 -36.23
CA ASN A 539 -13.64 56.54 -35.98
C ASN A 539 -12.27 55.91 -36.20
N SER A 540 -11.76 55.17 -35.19
CA SER A 540 -10.47 54.48 -35.26
C SER A 540 -10.35 53.53 -36.46
N ASP A 541 -11.42 52.79 -36.79
CA ASP A 541 -11.39 51.79 -37.85
C ASP A 541 -11.36 52.46 -39.24
N GLU A 542 -12.01 53.61 -39.39
CA GLU A 542 -11.96 54.41 -40.62
C GLU A 542 -10.59 55.09 -40.80
N LEU A 543 -10.00 55.64 -39.73
CA LEU A 543 -8.65 56.21 -39.79
C LEU A 543 -7.63 55.18 -40.24
N ILE A 544 -7.67 53.96 -39.70
CA ILE A 544 -6.78 52.86 -40.13
C ILE A 544 -6.98 52.56 -41.63
N LYS A 545 -8.24 52.44 -42.08
CA LYS A 545 -8.57 52.19 -43.48
C LYS A 545 -8.11 53.32 -44.42
N TYR A 546 -8.23 54.56 -43.99
CA TYR A 546 -7.82 55.73 -44.76
C TYR A 546 -6.29 55.82 -44.87
N ALA A 547 -5.57 55.53 -43.79
CA ALA A 547 -4.11 55.44 -43.82
C ALA A 547 -3.64 54.31 -44.75
N ASP A 548 -4.25 53.12 -44.69
CA ASP A 548 -3.97 52.01 -45.61
C ASP A 548 -4.23 52.38 -47.08
N THR A 549 -5.37 53.02 -47.36
CA THR A 549 -5.71 53.50 -48.72
C THR A 549 -4.67 54.52 -49.23
N ALA A 550 -4.21 55.43 -48.37
CA ALA A 550 -3.20 56.42 -48.72
C ALA A 550 -1.82 55.77 -48.97
N MET A 551 -1.49 54.72 -48.22
CA MET A 551 -0.24 53.96 -48.37
C MET A 551 -0.23 53.21 -49.70
N TYR A 552 -1.35 52.59 -50.08
CA TYR A 552 -1.48 51.93 -51.38
C TYR A 552 -1.28 52.93 -52.53
N ARG A 553 -1.83 54.15 -52.42
CA ARG A 553 -1.57 55.23 -53.40
C ARG A 553 -0.10 55.68 -53.43
N ALA A 554 0.60 55.66 -52.29
CA ALA A 554 2.03 55.93 -52.22
C ALA A 554 2.85 54.88 -52.98
N LYS A 555 2.47 53.60 -52.88
CA LYS A 555 3.06 52.49 -53.67
C LYS A 555 2.84 52.68 -55.17
N GLU A 556 1.61 52.96 -55.60
CA GLU A 556 1.29 53.16 -57.03
C GLU A 556 2.05 54.35 -57.64
N ALA A 557 2.41 55.35 -56.83
CA ALA A 557 3.20 56.50 -57.24
C ALA A 557 4.72 56.23 -57.37
N GLY A 558 5.15 54.96 -57.27
CA GLY A 558 6.55 54.56 -57.40
C GLY A 558 7.25 54.22 -56.07
N GLY A 559 6.52 54.20 -54.96
CA GLY A 559 7.02 53.85 -53.63
C GLY A 559 8.00 54.86 -53.03
N ASN A 560 8.66 54.48 -51.93
CA ASN A 560 9.63 55.31 -51.21
C ASN A 560 9.15 56.75 -50.90
N ASN A 561 7.87 56.91 -50.54
CA ASN A 561 7.27 58.20 -50.24
C ASN A 561 6.13 58.04 -49.22
N PHE A 562 5.59 59.16 -48.77
CA PHE A 562 4.37 59.18 -47.97
C PHE A 562 3.27 59.99 -48.63
N ARG A 563 2.01 59.64 -48.36
CA ARG A 563 0.84 60.42 -48.78
C ARG A 563 -0.16 60.57 -47.65
N PHE A 564 -0.72 61.76 -47.52
CA PHE A 564 -1.92 61.97 -46.70
C PHE A 564 -3.15 61.39 -47.42
N PHE A 565 -4.12 60.94 -46.64
CA PHE A 565 -5.43 60.59 -47.17
C PHE A 565 -6.09 61.81 -47.80
N ILE A 566 -6.70 61.60 -48.96
CA ILE A 566 -7.49 62.61 -49.66
C ILE A 566 -8.80 61.94 -50.06
N ALA A 567 -9.91 62.44 -49.52
CA ALA A 567 -11.25 62.00 -49.88
C ALA A 567 -11.51 62.30 -51.37
N VAL A 568 -12.14 61.35 -52.06
CA VAL A 568 -12.46 61.48 -53.50
C VAL A 568 -13.35 62.71 -53.68
N GLY A 569 -12.79 63.79 -54.26
CA GLY A 569 -13.46 65.08 -54.45
C GLY A 569 -12.62 66.33 -54.15
N GLN A 570 -11.43 66.21 -53.53
CA GLN A 570 -10.52 67.34 -53.22
C GLN A 570 -9.23 67.31 -54.08
N GLU A 571 -9.36 67.14 -55.40
CA GLU A 571 -8.20 67.04 -56.31
C GLU A 571 -7.74 68.41 -56.88
N GLN A 572 -8.14 69.53 -56.25
CA GLN A 572 -7.68 70.87 -56.63
C GLN A 572 -7.11 71.59 -55.41
N ASP A 573 -5.84 72.00 -55.56
CA ASP A 573 -5.01 72.84 -54.68
C ASP A 573 -4.28 72.19 -53.49
N LEU A 574 -3.22 71.40 -53.77
CA LEU A 574 -2.01 71.35 -52.93
C LEU A 574 -0.76 71.16 -53.83
N PRO A 575 0.37 71.87 -53.59
CA PRO A 575 1.52 71.82 -54.49
C PRO A 575 2.28 70.49 -54.36
N GLU A 576 2.63 69.91 -55.50
CA GLU A 576 3.64 68.85 -55.60
C GLU A 576 4.94 69.35 -54.95
N GLY A 577 5.29 68.76 -53.80
CA GLY A 577 6.46 69.12 -53.02
C GLY A 577 7.76 68.78 -53.74
N ASN A 578 8.24 69.72 -54.55
CA ASN A 578 9.64 69.77 -54.97
C ASN A 578 10.54 70.00 -53.74
N ALA A 579 11.64 69.25 -53.70
CA ALA A 579 12.66 69.25 -52.66
C ALA A 579 13.00 70.64 -52.10
N VAL A 580 12.65 70.88 -50.84
CA VAL A 580 13.19 72.00 -50.08
C VAL A 580 14.55 71.58 -49.53
N ARG A 581 15.62 71.98 -50.24
CA ARG A 581 16.96 72.05 -49.64
C ARG A 581 16.98 73.15 -48.59
N GLY A 582 17.29 72.78 -47.35
CA GLY A 582 18.00 73.61 -46.40
C GLY A 582 17.14 74.42 -45.42
N SER A 583 16.91 73.87 -44.23
CA SER A 583 17.06 74.56 -42.94
C SER A 583 17.16 73.50 -41.83
N PRO A 584 18.07 73.64 -40.84
CA PRO A 584 18.35 72.59 -39.88
C PRO A 584 17.28 72.53 -38.78
N CYS A 585 16.86 71.31 -38.45
CA CYS A 585 16.25 70.96 -37.16
C CYS A 585 17.31 70.86 -36.07
#